data_AF-A0A060ZD78-F1
#
_entry.id   AF-A0A060ZD78-F1
#
_cell.length_a   1.000
_cell.length_b   1.000
_cell.length_c   1.000
_cell.angle_alpha   90.00
_cell.angle_beta   90.00
_cell.angle_gamma   90.00
#
_symmetry.space_group_name_H-M   'P 1'
#
loop_
_entity.id
_entity.type
_entity.pdbx_description
1 polymer ?
#
loop_
_entity_poly.entity_id
_entity_poly.type
_entity_poly.pdbx_seq_one_letter_code
_entity_poly.pdbx_strand_id
1 'polypeptide(L)'
;EWNEGVEYKEWNIRRVEYKEWNTRSAVLANRLVPRLMSHCCYQKKVKNIFSSFFNHHYLFIPSNLSNNKITEIEDGTFEGAGSVNELHLSANQLDSVRSGMFKGLDGLRMLMLRNNKIRCIHNNSFTGLHNVRLLSLYDNQLTTITPGAFDTLQTLSTL
;
A
#
# COMPACT_ATOMS: atom_id res chain seq x y z
N GLU A 1 4.09 -28.68 -16.46
CA GLU A 1 5.50 -28.32 -16.21
C GLU A 1 5.78 -27.05 -16.98
N TRP A 2 6.17 -25.96 -16.30
CA TRP A 2 6.50 -24.69 -16.94
C TRP A 2 7.98 -24.42 -16.70
N ASN A 3 8.71 -24.33 -17.81
CA ASN A 3 10.17 -24.33 -17.88
C ASN A 3 10.79 -23.16 -17.11
N GLU A 4 11.79 -23.52 -16.31
CA GLU A 4 12.81 -22.66 -15.71
C GLU A 4 13.62 -22.00 -16.84
N GLY A 5 13.35 -20.73 -17.16
CA GLY A 5 14.11 -20.10 -18.24
C GLY A 5 13.78 -18.65 -18.58
N VAL A 6 12.94 -17.97 -17.79
CA VAL A 6 12.71 -16.53 -17.98
C VAL A 6 13.57 -15.76 -17.00
N GLU A 7 14.70 -15.25 -17.50
CA GLU A 7 15.55 -14.28 -16.82
C GLU A 7 14.68 -13.08 -16.39
N TYR A 8 14.35 -13.02 -15.09
CA TYR A 8 13.43 -12.05 -14.49
C TYR A 8 14.03 -10.64 -14.42
N LYS A 9 14.22 -10.00 -15.57
CA LYS A 9 14.46 -8.56 -15.66
C LYS A 9 13.20 -7.86 -15.16
N GLU A 10 13.38 -7.08 -14.10
CA GLU A 10 12.45 -6.13 -13.49
C GLU A 10 11.01 -6.16 -14.02
N TRP A 11 10.07 -6.65 -13.21
CA TRP A 11 8.64 -6.50 -13.51
C TRP A 11 8.25 -5.02 -13.45
N ASN A 12 8.44 -4.31 -14.56
CA ASN A 12 7.62 -3.16 -14.93
C ASN A 12 6.23 -3.73 -15.21
N ILE A 13 5.37 -3.79 -14.21
CA ILE A 13 3.94 -4.09 -14.40
C ILE A 13 3.32 -2.87 -15.09
N ARG A 14 3.67 -2.66 -16.36
CA ARG A 14 2.88 -1.85 -17.26
C ARG A 14 1.67 -2.71 -17.61
N ARG A 15 0.55 -2.40 -16.96
CA ARG A 15 -0.80 -2.64 -17.48
C ARG A 15 -1.00 -4.07 -18.01
N VAL A 16 -1.16 -5.04 -17.11
CA VAL A 16 -1.95 -6.22 -17.48
C VAL A 16 -3.41 -5.80 -17.37
N GLU A 17 -3.96 -5.27 -18.46
CA GLU A 17 -5.40 -5.01 -18.56
C GLU A 17 -6.12 -6.38 -18.44
N TYR A 18 -6.79 -6.61 -17.31
CA TYR A 18 -7.61 -7.79 -16.99
C TYR A 18 -8.88 -7.91 -17.87
N LYS A 19 -8.94 -7.28 -19.05
CA LYS A 19 -10.16 -7.20 -19.87
C LYS A 19 -10.58 -8.50 -20.54
N GLU A 20 -9.78 -9.57 -20.50
CA GLU A 20 -10.04 -10.80 -21.29
C GLU A 20 -10.23 -12.08 -20.47
N TRP A 21 -10.33 -11.99 -19.13
CA TRP A 21 -10.44 -13.19 -18.31
C TRP A 21 -11.92 -13.54 -18.09
N ASN A 22 -12.39 -14.58 -18.79
CA ASN A 22 -13.69 -15.17 -18.54
C ASN A 22 -13.86 -15.60 -17.06
N THR A 23 -15.09 -15.75 -16.58
CA THR A 23 -15.44 -15.92 -15.16
C THR A 23 -14.71 -17.06 -14.43
N ARG A 24 -14.30 -18.13 -15.12
CA ARG A 24 -13.48 -19.22 -14.54
C ARG A 24 -12.00 -18.83 -14.36
N SER A 25 -11.46 -18.03 -15.28
CA SER A 25 -10.09 -17.56 -15.22
C SER A 25 -9.92 -16.51 -14.12
N ALA A 26 -10.93 -15.65 -13.90
CA ALA A 26 -10.95 -14.69 -12.79
C ALA A 26 -10.83 -15.37 -11.40
N VAL A 27 -11.47 -16.53 -11.19
CA VAL A 27 -11.36 -17.30 -9.93
C VAL A 27 -9.94 -17.86 -9.72
N LEU A 28 -9.27 -18.30 -10.79
CA LEU A 28 -7.88 -18.75 -10.74
C LEU A 28 -6.92 -17.58 -10.49
N ALA A 29 -7.13 -16.44 -11.17
CA ALA A 29 -6.41 -15.21 -10.90
C ALA A 29 -6.59 -14.78 -9.43
N ASN A 30 -7.79 -14.86 -8.86
CA ASN A 30 -8.05 -14.54 -7.45
C ASN A 30 -7.32 -15.47 -6.47
N ARG A 31 -7.04 -16.73 -6.83
CA ARG A 31 -6.21 -17.63 -6.01
C ARG A 31 -4.72 -17.39 -6.18
N LEU A 32 -4.31 -16.96 -7.37
CA LEU A 32 -2.91 -16.78 -7.73
C LEU A 32 -2.39 -15.40 -7.33
N VAL A 33 -3.18 -14.32 -7.44
CA VAL A 33 -2.76 -12.94 -7.15
C VAL A 33 -2.29 -12.76 -5.70
N PRO A 34 -3.01 -13.21 -4.65
CA PRO A 34 -2.52 -13.10 -3.28
C PRO A 34 -1.25 -13.92 -3.05
N ARG A 35 -1.15 -15.11 -3.66
CA ARG A 35 0.05 -15.95 -3.58
C ARG A 35 1.24 -15.32 -4.28
N LEU A 36 1.05 -14.76 -5.46
CA LEU A 36 2.05 -14.04 -6.23
C LEU A 36 2.47 -12.75 -5.53
N MET A 37 1.53 -12.00 -4.96
CA MET A 37 1.82 -10.79 -4.19
C MET A 37 2.59 -11.13 -2.92
N SER A 38 2.16 -12.15 -2.16
CA SER A 38 2.88 -12.65 -1.00
C SER A 38 4.29 -13.11 -1.36
N HIS A 39 4.44 -13.82 -2.48
CA HIS A 39 5.74 -14.24 -3.00
C HIS A 39 6.62 -13.05 -3.43
N CYS A 40 6.06 -12.04 -4.10
CA CYS A 40 6.77 -10.81 -4.49
C CYS A 40 7.19 -9.97 -3.29
N CYS A 41 6.31 -9.85 -2.27
CA CYS A 41 6.62 -9.20 -1.00
C CYS A 41 7.76 -9.93 -0.29
N TYR A 42 7.73 -11.27 -0.27
CA TYR A 42 8.80 -12.08 0.30
C TYR A 42 10.13 -11.89 -0.44
N GLN A 43 10.07 -11.71 -1.77
CA GLN A 43 11.24 -11.41 -2.60
C GLN A 43 11.72 -9.95 -2.52
N LYS A 44 11.03 -9.06 -1.79
CA LYS A 44 11.38 -7.62 -1.66
C LYS A 44 11.41 -6.87 -2.99
N LYS A 45 10.54 -7.25 -3.93
CA LYS A 45 10.55 -6.74 -5.32
C LYS A 45 9.41 -5.77 -5.64
N VAL A 46 8.51 -5.48 -4.70
CA VAL A 46 7.38 -4.57 -4.95
C VAL A 46 7.89 -3.13 -5.04
N LYS A 47 7.68 -2.47 -6.20
CA LYS A 47 8.03 -1.06 -6.44
C LYS A 47 6.83 -0.13 -6.41
N ASN A 48 5.68 -0.55 -6.94
CA ASN A 48 4.46 0.26 -7.01
C ASN A 48 3.26 -0.58 -6.56
N ILE A 49 2.27 0.05 -5.95
CA ILE A 49 0.98 -0.58 -5.60
C ILE A 49 -0.13 0.11 -6.38
N PHE A 50 -0.89 -0.66 -7.17
CA PHE A 50 -2.00 -0.18 -7.99
C PHE A 50 -3.34 -0.70 -7.47
N SER A 51 -4.40 0.09 -7.62
CA SER A 51 -5.80 -0.27 -7.32
C SER A 51 -6.25 -1.54 -8.03
N SER A 52 -5.76 -1.74 -9.26
CA SER A 52 -6.01 -2.96 -10.03
C SER A 52 -5.55 -4.25 -9.36
N PHE A 53 -4.64 -4.20 -8.37
CA PHE A 53 -4.26 -5.37 -7.57
C PHE A 53 -5.36 -5.88 -6.65
N PHE A 54 -6.38 -5.06 -6.36
CA PHE A 54 -7.41 -5.34 -5.35
C PHE A 54 -8.84 -5.35 -5.91
N ASN A 55 -9.02 -5.13 -7.22
CA ASN A 55 -10.30 -4.79 -7.84
C ASN A 55 -11.35 -5.91 -8.00
N HIS A 56 -11.20 -7.09 -7.37
CA HIS A 56 -12.20 -8.16 -7.53
C HIS A 56 -12.46 -8.95 -6.24
N HIS A 57 -13.61 -8.66 -5.60
CA HIS A 57 -14.44 -9.49 -4.70
C HIS A 57 -13.80 -10.35 -3.59
N TYR A 58 -12.48 -10.33 -3.43
CA TYR A 58 -11.75 -11.07 -2.41
C TYR A 58 -10.79 -10.12 -1.71
N LEU A 59 -11.35 -9.64 -0.61
CA LEU A 59 -10.96 -8.70 0.41
C LEU A 59 -9.61 -9.00 1.11
N PHE A 60 -8.54 -9.33 0.38
CA PHE A 60 -7.22 -9.54 0.99
C PHE A 60 -6.25 -8.44 0.61
N ILE A 61 -6.17 -7.44 1.46
CA ILE A 61 -5.10 -6.45 1.45
C ILE A 61 -4.03 -6.91 2.43
N PRO A 62 -2.78 -7.12 1.99
CA PRO A 62 -1.70 -7.46 2.88
C PRO A 62 -1.51 -6.34 3.91
N SER A 63 -1.69 -6.67 5.19
CA SER A 63 -1.40 -5.74 6.28
C SER A 63 0.10 -5.43 6.37
N ASN A 64 0.97 -6.31 5.87
CA ASN A 64 2.42 -6.14 5.90
C ASN A 64 3.03 -6.07 4.50
N LEU A 65 3.52 -4.88 4.15
CA LEU A 65 4.23 -4.54 2.93
C LEU A 65 5.65 -4.00 3.23
N SER A 66 6.14 -4.24 4.45
CA SER A 66 7.44 -3.73 4.90
C SER A 66 8.61 -4.39 4.16
N ASN A 67 9.76 -3.72 4.15
CA ASN A 67 11.00 -4.21 3.52
C ASN A 67 10.88 -4.46 2.00
N ASN A 68 10.06 -3.68 1.31
CA ASN A 68 9.98 -3.69 -0.15
C ASN A 68 10.72 -2.47 -0.72
N LYS A 69 10.50 -2.20 -2.01
CA LYS A 69 11.06 -1.04 -2.71
C LYS A 69 9.95 -0.09 -3.13
N ILE A 70 8.86 -0.03 -2.35
CA ILE A 70 7.67 0.73 -2.72
C ILE A 70 8.02 2.22 -2.76
N THR A 71 7.89 2.82 -3.93
CA THR A 71 8.08 4.26 -4.15
C THR A 71 6.76 5.00 -4.27
N GLU A 72 5.71 4.32 -4.74
CA GLU A 72 4.40 4.94 -4.94
C GLU A 72 3.24 3.96 -4.64
N ILE A 73 2.17 4.53 -4.09
CA ILE A 73 0.87 3.87 -3.94
C ILE A 73 -0.14 4.71 -4.73
N GLU A 74 -0.88 4.06 -5.64
CA GLU A 74 -1.91 4.72 -6.43
C GLU A 74 -3.08 5.14 -5.54
N ASP A 75 -3.70 6.27 -5.86
CA ASP A 75 -4.87 6.74 -5.12
C ASP A 75 -6.03 5.74 -5.23
N GLY A 76 -6.74 5.52 -4.12
CA GLY A 76 -7.84 4.55 -4.08
C GLY A 76 -7.39 3.09 -4.14
N THR A 77 -6.09 2.80 -3.99
CA THR A 77 -5.57 1.42 -3.91
C THR A 77 -6.29 0.57 -2.86
N PHE A 78 -6.68 1.20 -1.75
CA PHE A 78 -7.35 0.54 -0.62
C PHE A 78 -8.85 0.88 -0.56
N GLU A 79 -9.48 1.24 -1.67
CA GLU A 79 -10.92 1.50 -1.68
C GLU A 79 -11.70 0.21 -1.37
N GLY A 80 -12.62 0.28 -0.39
CA GLY A 80 -13.33 -0.89 0.14
C GLY A 80 -12.57 -1.70 1.21
N ALA A 81 -11.38 -1.26 1.63
CA ALA A 81 -10.53 -1.89 2.64
C ALA A 81 -10.89 -1.58 4.09
N GLY A 82 -12.16 -1.26 4.39
CA GLY A 82 -12.58 -0.76 5.70
C GLY A 82 -12.33 -1.73 6.87
N SER A 83 -12.04 -3.01 6.61
CA SER A 83 -11.71 -4.01 7.61
C SER A 83 -10.23 -4.05 8.02
N VAL A 84 -9.34 -3.35 7.30
CA VAL A 84 -7.90 -3.34 7.59
C VAL A 84 -7.64 -2.48 8.83
N ASN A 85 -7.14 -3.10 9.91
CA ASN A 85 -6.81 -2.41 11.15
C ASN A 85 -5.35 -1.93 11.21
N GLU A 86 -4.45 -2.60 10.50
CA GLU A 86 -3.00 -2.34 10.58
C GLU A 86 -2.37 -2.38 9.19
N LEU A 87 -1.53 -1.40 8.91
CA LEU A 87 -0.79 -1.29 7.65
C LEU A 87 0.68 -0.98 7.94
N HIS A 88 1.55 -1.93 7.60
CA HIS A 88 2.98 -1.82 7.74
C HIS A 88 3.64 -1.54 6.39
N LEU A 89 4.18 -0.34 6.24
CA LEU A 89 4.92 0.15 5.07
C LEU A 89 6.36 0.51 5.44
N SER A 90 6.87 -0.02 6.55
CA SER A 90 8.22 0.29 7.05
C SER A 90 9.32 -0.21 6.11
N ALA A 91 10.46 0.47 6.06
CA ALA A 91 11.60 0.11 5.21
C ALA A 91 11.21 0.00 3.72
N ASN A 92 10.57 1.06 3.22
CA ASN A 92 10.25 1.26 1.81
C ASN A 92 10.93 2.54 1.30
N GLN A 93 10.51 3.07 0.16
CA GLN A 93 11.12 4.22 -0.50
C GLN A 93 10.10 5.32 -0.81
N LEU A 94 9.01 5.40 -0.04
CA LEU A 94 7.99 6.44 -0.19
C LEU A 94 8.62 7.81 0.09
N ASP A 95 8.43 8.76 -0.81
CA ASP A 95 8.99 10.12 -0.70
C ASP A 95 7.98 11.17 -0.17
N SER A 96 6.70 10.82 -0.20
CA SER A 96 5.58 11.69 0.10
C SER A 96 4.38 10.87 0.57
N VAL A 97 3.47 11.55 1.27
CA VAL A 97 2.18 10.99 1.68
C VAL A 97 1.06 11.88 1.13
N ARG A 98 0.23 11.33 0.26
CA ARG A 98 -0.92 12.01 -0.37
C ARG A 98 -2.22 11.47 0.20
N SER A 99 -3.24 12.35 0.31
CA SER A 99 -4.57 12.00 0.83
C SER A 99 -5.19 10.78 0.14
N GLY A 100 -5.00 10.64 -1.18
CA GLY A 100 -5.57 9.55 -1.97
C GLY A 100 -4.94 8.18 -1.73
N MET A 101 -3.70 8.12 -1.26
CA MET A 101 -2.94 6.86 -1.09
C MET A 101 -3.60 5.91 -0.10
N PHE A 102 -4.28 6.44 0.91
CA PHE A 102 -4.89 5.68 2.01
C PHE A 102 -6.42 5.71 2.01
N LYS A 103 -7.02 6.23 0.94
CA LYS A 103 -8.48 6.30 0.80
C LYS A 103 -9.09 4.88 0.89
N GLY A 104 -10.13 4.74 1.73
CA GLY A 104 -10.85 3.48 1.95
C GLY A 104 -10.35 2.63 3.13
N LEU A 105 -9.27 3.06 3.80
CA LEU A 105 -8.79 2.46 5.05
C LEU A 105 -9.52 3.00 6.29
N ASP A 106 -10.86 2.99 6.25
CA ASP A 106 -11.69 3.64 7.27
C ASP A 106 -11.51 3.01 8.68
N GLY A 107 -11.17 1.72 8.73
CA GLY A 107 -10.94 0.98 9.98
C GLY A 107 -9.49 1.03 10.50
N LEU A 108 -8.58 1.73 9.83
CA LEU A 108 -7.16 1.68 10.16
C LEU A 108 -6.87 2.30 11.52
N ARG A 109 -6.13 1.57 12.35
CA ARG A 109 -5.73 1.96 13.70
C ARG A 109 -4.22 2.16 13.82
N MET A 110 -3.44 1.41 13.03
CA MET A 110 -1.98 1.46 13.05
C MET A 110 -1.42 1.67 11.64
N LEU A 111 -0.61 2.71 11.48
CA LEU A 111 0.09 3.01 10.24
C LEU A 111 1.60 3.15 10.53
N MET A 112 2.39 2.23 9.98
CA MET A 112 3.84 2.23 10.16
C MET A 112 4.52 2.67 8.86
N LEU A 113 5.11 3.86 8.88
CA LEU A 113 5.85 4.47 7.75
C LEU A 113 7.34 4.65 8.08
N ARG A 114 7.84 3.94 9.10
CA ARG A 114 9.24 4.03 9.56
C ARG A 114 10.23 3.69 8.46
N ASN A 115 11.38 4.36 8.39
CA ASN A 115 12.43 4.07 7.42
C ASN A 115 11.92 4.18 5.97
N ASN A 116 11.40 5.36 5.63
CA ASN A 116 11.05 5.75 4.27
C ASN A 116 11.83 7.03 3.91
N LYS A 117 11.50 7.66 2.79
CA LYS A 117 12.14 8.89 2.31
C LYS A 117 11.20 10.10 2.39
N ILE A 118 10.21 10.07 3.29
CA ILE A 118 9.17 11.10 3.37
C ILE A 118 9.82 12.41 3.81
N ARG A 119 9.63 13.48 3.02
CA ARG A 119 10.21 14.81 3.29
C ARG A 119 9.20 15.82 3.81
N CYS A 120 7.99 15.76 3.27
CA CYS A 120 6.95 16.73 3.54
C CYS A 120 5.66 16.03 3.99
N ILE A 121 5.02 16.58 5.01
CA ILE A 121 3.68 16.18 5.43
C ILE A 121 2.77 17.41 5.33
N HIS A 122 1.70 17.26 4.56
CA HIS A 122 0.71 18.29 4.32
C HIS A 122 -0.53 18.08 5.22
N ASN A 123 -1.34 19.13 5.38
CA ASN A 123 -2.58 19.12 6.16
C ASN A 123 -3.61 18.07 5.70
N ASN A 124 -3.49 17.63 4.45
CA ASN A 124 -4.35 16.62 3.85
C ASN A 124 -3.69 15.24 3.73
N SER A 125 -2.42 15.08 4.10
CA SER A 125 -1.68 13.81 3.89
C SER A 125 -2.39 12.61 4.52
N PHE A 126 -3.06 12.79 5.65
CA PHE A 126 -3.79 11.73 6.37
C PHE A 126 -5.30 11.94 6.42
N THR A 127 -5.88 12.63 5.43
CA THR A 127 -7.34 12.77 5.33
C THR A 127 -8.01 11.40 5.19
N GLY A 128 -9.11 11.18 5.92
CA GLY A 128 -9.85 9.91 5.93
C GLY A 128 -9.39 8.90 6.99
N LEU A 129 -8.19 9.08 7.57
CA LEU A 129 -7.62 8.18 8.59
C LEU A 129 -8.09 8.51 10.02
N HIS A 130 -9.40 8.67 10.22
CA HIS A 130 -9.98 9.17 11.47
C HIS A 130 -9.77 8.24 12.67
N ASN A 131 -9.58 6.95 12.42
CA ASN A 131 -9.45 5.91 13.45
C ASN A 131 -8.00 5.54 13.80
N VAL A 132 -7.01 6.20 13.19
CA VAL A 132 -5.59 5.91 13.45
C VAL A 132 -5.20 6.40 14.84
N ARG A 133 -4.70 5.45 15.63
CA ARG A 133 -4.21 5.67 17.00
C ARG A 133 -2.69 5.70 17.09
N LEU A 134 -2.04 4.93 16.21
CA LEU A 134 -0.59 4.86 16.14
C LEU A 134 -0.14 5.17 14.71
N LEU A 135 0.62 6.24 14.57
CA LEU A 135 1.32 6.61 13.34
C LEU A 135 2.81 6.61 13.64
N SER A 136 3.62 5.88 12.88
CA SER A 136 5.08 5.95 13.00
C SER A 136 5.70 6.57 11.77
N LEU A 137 6.32 7.74 11.94
CA LEU A 137 7.07 8.46 10.90
C LEU A 137 8.57 8.50 11.17
N TYR A 138 9.03 7.74 12.16
CA TYR A 138 10.43 7.68 12.57
C TYR A 138 11.36 7.28 11.41
N ASP A 139 12.62 7.76 11.43
CA ASP A 139 13.63 7.40 10.41
C ASP A 139 13.16 7.77 8.99
N ASN A 140 12.57 8.96 8.85
CA ASN A 140 12.26 9.60 7.56
C ASN A 140 13.15 10.83 7.35
N GLN A 141 12.98 11.51 6.21
CA GLN A 141 13.75 12.69 5.84
C GLN A 141 12.93 13.97 6.04
N LEU A 142 12.12 14.02 7.10
CA LEU A 142 11.14 15.09 7.31
C LEU A 142 11.83 16.45 7.46
N THR A 143 11.60 17.33 6.50
CA THR A 143 12.08 18.72 6.51
C THR A 143 10.94 19.70 6.75
N THR A 144 9.70 19.32 6.44
CA THR A 144 8.55 20.22 6.51
C THR A 144 7.29 19.48 6.95
N ILE A 145 6.63 20.02 7.97
CA ILE A 145 5.31 19.58 8.43
C ILE A 145 4.43 20.82 8.43
N THR A 146 3.38 20.83 7.61
CA THR A 146 2.47 21.98 7.58
C THR A 146 1.65 22.05 8.86
N PRO A 147 1.30 23.24 9.36
CA PRO A 147 0.33 23.38 10.45
C PRO A 147 -0.96 22.61 10.13
N GLY A 148 -1.44 21.85 11.10
CA GLY A 148 -2.62 20.99 10.95
C GLY A 148 -2.40 19.69 10.17
N ALA A 149 -1.15 19.30 9.87
CA ALA A 149 -0.78 18.02 9.25
C ALA A 149 -1.45 16.78 9.85
N PHE A 150 -1.78 16.83 11.15
CA PHE A 150 -2.33 15.71 11.90
C PHE A 150 -3.76 15.96 12.42
N ASP A 151 -4.38 17.09 12.08
CA ASP A 151 -5.70 17.47 12.60
C ASP A 151 -6.81 16.50 12.18
N THR A 152 -6.62 15.80 11.06
CA THR A 152 -7.55 14.78 10.58
C THR A 152 -7.48 13.48 11.38
N LEU A 153 -6.39 13.26 12.13
CA LEU A 153 -6.12 12.07 12.95
C LEU A 153 -6.71 12.23 14.37
N GLN A 154 -8.04 12.31 14.44
CA GLN A 154 -8.77 12.66 15.67
C GLN A 154 -8.55 11.71 16.86
N THR A 155 -8.12 10.48 16.60
CA THR A 155 -7.91 9.44 17.63
C THR A 155 -6.44 9.11 17.88
N LEU A 156 -5.52 9.91 17.33
CA LEU A 156 -4.08 9.68 17.45
C LEU A 156 -3.63 9.78 18.91
N SER A 157 -3.02 8.70 19.41
CA SER A 157 -2.47 8.64 20.76
C SER A 157 -0.95 8.49 20.78
N THR A 158 -0.34 8.04 19.67
CA THR A 158 1.10 7.79 19.56
C THR A 158 1.59 8.18 18.17
N LEU A 159 2.64 9.01 18.13
CA LEU A 159 3.25 9.57 16.92
C LEU A 159 4.77 9.35 16.93
#